data_AF-A0A6B3H3L4-F1
#
_entry.id   AF-A0A6B3H3L4-F1
#
_cell.length_a   1.000
_cell.length_b   1.000
_cell.length_c   1.000
_cell.angle_alpha   90.00
_cell.angle_beta   90.00
_cell.angle_gamma   90.00
#
_symmetry.space_group_name_H-M   'P 1'
#
loop_
_entity.id
_entity.type
_entity.pdbx_description
1 polymer ?
#
loop_
_entity_poly.entity_id
_entity_poly.type
_entity_poly.pdbx_seq_one_letter_code
_entity_poly.pdbx_strand_id
1 'polypeptide(L)' 'MAATGRHRRYQPSRINRASLTVTAGGAGIALPLITAASAGAASGEVWEKVAACESSGNWAINTGNGYYG' A
#
# COMPACT_ATOMS: atom_id res chain seq x y z
N MET A 1 42.86 -34.60 -42.86
CA MET A 1 42.87 -33.45 -41.93
C MET A 1 41.52 -33.40 -41.25
N ALA A 2 41.46 -33.67 -39.94
CA ALA A 2 40.20 -33.65 -39.18
C ALA A 2 39.93 -32.22 -38.67
N ALA A 3 38.78 -31.65 -39.03
CA ALA A 3 38.36 -30.35 -38.52
C ALA A 3 37.71 -30.51 -37.15
N THR A 4 38.36 -30.00 -36.10
CA THR A 4 37.81 -29.98 -34.74
C THR A 4 36.74 -28.89 -34.62
N GLY A 5 35.47 -29.27 -34.57
CA GLY A 5 34.35 -28.36 -34.29
C GLY A 5 34.36 -27.91 -32.83
N ARG A 6 34.71 -26.64 -32.57
CA ARG A 6 34.60 -26.05 -31.22
C ARG A 6 33.15 -25.66 -30.96
N HIS A 7 32.38 -26.56 -30.36
CA HIS A 7 31.07 -26.20 -29.82
C HIS A 7 31.28 -25.26 -28.62
N ARG A 8 30.94 -23.97 -28.79
CA ARG A 8 30.74 -23.06 -27.64
C ARG A 8 29.52 -23.58 -26.87
N ARG A 9 29.72 -24.05 -25.65
CA ARG A 9 28.61 -24.26 -24.71
C ARG A 9 27.97 -22.91 -24.44
N TYR A 10 26.69 -22.78 -24.77
CA TYR A 10 25.87 -21.65 -24.35
C TYR A 10 25.83 -21.64 -22.81
N GLN A 11 26.61 -20.77 -22.18
CA GLN A 11 26.47 -20.45 -20.76
C GLN A 11 25.51 -19.26 -20.66
N PRO A 12 24.25 -19.47 -20.25
CA PRO A 12 23.38 -18.34 -19.96
C PRO A 12 24.00 -17.54 -18.82
N SER A 13 24.28 -16.26 -19.06
CA SER A 13 24.82 -15.36 -18.06
C SER A 13 23.87 -15.32 -16.86
N ARG A 14 24.40 -15.51 -15.65
CA ARG A 14 23.62 -15.46 -14.40
C ARG A 14 22.85 -14.14 -14.22
N ILE A 15 23.23 -13.12 -14.98
CA ILE A 15 22.66 -11.77 -15.02
C ILE A 15 21.21 -11.78 -15.53
N ASN A 16 20.83 -12.67 -16.46
CA ASN A 16 19.45 -12.73 -16.97
C ASN A 16 18.42 -13.22 -15.94
N ARG A 17 18.84 -13.92 -14.88
CA ARG A 17 17.92 -14.40 -13.84
C ARG A 17 17.60 -13.35 -12.78
N ALA A 18 18.48 -12.37 -12.58
CA ALA A 18 18.28 -11.30 -11.60
C ALA A 18 17.28 -10.22 -12.10
N SER A 19 17.17 -10.05 -13.42
CA SER A 19 16.17 -9.15 -14.02
C SER A 19 14.73 -9.60 -13.75
N LEU A 20 14.48 -10.91 -13.73
CA LEU A 20 13.13 -11.45 -13.63
C LEU A 20 12.50 -11.28 -12.23
N THR A 21 13.32 -11.11 -11.19
CA THR A 21 12.85 -10.92 -9.80
C THR A 21 12.51 -9.47 -9.46
N VAL A 22 12.99 -8.50 -10.23
CA VAL A 22 12.73 -7.07 -9.96
C VAL A 22 11.31 -6.66 -10.37
N THR A 23 10.74 -7.29 -11.41
CA THR A 23 9.41 -6.94 -11.92
C THR A 23 8.26 -7.37 -11.00
N ALA A 24 8.43 -8.41 -10.18
CA ALA A 24 7.38 -8.91 -9.29
C ALA A 24 7.20 -8.06 -8.01
N GLY A 25 8.24 -7.34 -7.56
CA GLY A 25 8.16 -6.48 -6.37
C GLY A 25 7.55 -5.10 -6.62
N GLY A 26 7.73 -4.54 -7.83
CA GLY A 26 7.27 -3.19 -8.16
C GLY A 26 5.79 -3.09 -8.56
N ALA A 27 5.23 -4.13 -9.18
CA ALA A 27 3.84 -4.10 -9.66
C ALA A 27 2.78 -4.28 -8.55
N GLY A 28 3.16 -4.85 -7.40
CA GLY A 28 2.25 -5.09 -6.27
C GLY A 28 1.88 -3.84 -5.45
N ILE A 29 2.64 -2.74 -5.59
CA ILE A 29 2.43 -1.51 -4.81
C ILE A 29 1.45 -0.54 -5.50
N ALA A 30 1.22 -0.67 -6.81
CA ALA A 30 0.35 0.22 -7.56
C ALA A 30 -1.13 -0.23 -7.63
N LEU A 31 -1.40 -1.52 -7.39
CA LEU A 31 -2.76 -2.08 -7.41
C LEU A 31 -3.76 -1.49 -6.39
N PRO A 32 -3.38 -1.10 -5.15
CA PRO A 32 -4.35 -0.58 -4.19
C PRO A 32 -4.82 0.86 -4.50
N LEU A 33 -4.16 1.56 -5.43
CA LEU A 33 -4.53 2.94 -5.80
C LEU A 33 -5.72 3.00 -6.75
N ILE A 34 -6.05 1.91 -7.45
CA ILE A 34 -7.16 1.85 -8.40
C ILE A 34 -8.50 1.61 -7.67
N THR A 35 -8.45 1.09 -6.44
CA THR A 35 -9.61 0.81 -5.59
C THR A 35 -9.74 1.76 -4.40
N ALA A 36 -8.90 2.80 -4.31
CA ALA A 36 -9.03 3.84 -3.30
C ALA A 36 -10.27 4.69 -3.61
N ALA A 37 -11.45 4.20 -3.20
CA ALA A 37 -12.67 4.98 -3.23
C ALA A 37 -12.47 6.24 -2.37
N SER A 38 -13.05 7.35 -2.81
CA SER A 38 -13.09 8.57 -2.00
C SER A 38 -13.69 8.24 -0.64
N ALA A 39 -12.92 8.44 0.44
CA ALA A 39 -13.46 8.38 1.79
C ALA A 39 -14.51 9.49 1.91
N GLY A 40 -15.78 9.12 1.88
CA GLY A 40 -16.87 10.05 2.15
C GLY A 40 -16.81 10.47 3.60
N ALA A 41 -16.17 11.59 3.89
CA ALA A 41 -16.29 12.20 5.20
C ALA A 41 -17.78 12.51 5.41
N ALA A 42 -18.36 11.99 6.51
CA ALA A 42 -19.68 12.42 6.93
C ALA A 42 -19.67 13.95 7.06
N SER A 43 -20.77 14.61 6.68
CA SER A 43 -20.85 16.07 6.78
C SER A 43 -20.55 16.53 8.20
N GLY A 44 -19.96 17.73 8.36
CA GLY A 44 -19.64 18.27 9.69
C GLY A 44 -20.83 18.24 10.65
N GLU A 45 -22.05 18.41 10.13
CA GLU A 45 -23.30 18.32 10.91
C GLU A 45 -23.51 16.95 11.59
N VAL A 46 -23.11 15.85 10.94
CA VAL A 46 -23.21 14.51 11.55
C VAL A 46 -22.29 14.41 12.75
N TRP A 47 -21.08 14.96 12.64
CA TRP A 47 -20.11 14.97 13.73
C TRP A 47 -20.55 15.87 14.89
N GLU A 48 -21.18 17.02 14.61
CA GLU A 48 -21.79 17.84 15.66
C GLU A 48 -22.91 17.10 16.41
N LYS A 49 -23.72 16.29 15.70
CA LYS A 49 -24.75 15.45 16.34
C LYS A 49 -24.13 14.38 17.25
N VAL A 50 -23.03 13.78 16.81
CA VAL A 50 -22.28 12.81 17.63
C VAL A 50 -21.68 13.50 18.86
N ALA A 51 -21.01 14.64 18.70
CA ALA A 51 -20.44 15.40 19.80
C ALA A 51 -21.51 15.87 20.80
N ALA A 52 -22.70 16.27 20.32
CA ALA A 52 -23.84 16.60 21.15
C ALA A 52 -24.34 15.40 21.98
N CYS A 53 -24.36 14.20 21.38
CA CYS A 53 -24.77 12.96 22.06
C CYS A 53 -23.74 12.51 23.10
N GLU A 54 -22.47 12.47 22.72
CA GLU A 54 -21.41 11.82 23.51
C GLU A 54 -20.77 12.77 24.53
N SER A 55 -20.61 14.05 24.16
CA SER A 55 -19.85 15.03 24.94
C SER A 55 -20.64 16.31 25.20
N SER A 56 -21.97 16.28 25.03
CA SER A 56 -22.85 17.46 25.16
C SER A 56 -22.42 18.65 24.28
N GLY A 57 -21.74 18.37 23.17
CA GLY A 57 -21.23 19.35 22.21
C GLY A 57 -19.89 19.97 22.59
N ASN A 58 -19.26 19.50 23.69
CA ASN A 58 -17.94 19.95 24.08
C ASN A 58 -16.88 19.06 23.42
N TRP A 59 -16.11 19.63 22.50
CA TRP A 59 -14.97 18.99 21.82
C TRP A 59 -13.64 19.05 22.59
N ALA A 60 -13.66 19.67 23.78
CA ALA A 60 -12.54 19.70 24.72
C ALA A 60 -12.89 19.02 26.06
N ILE A 61 -13.88 18.12 26.07
CA ILE A 61 -14.27 17.39 27.28
C ILE A 61 -13.11 16.50 27.75
N ASN A 62 -12.91 16.52 29.06
CA ASN A 62 -12.00 15.61 29.74
C ASN A 62 -12.52 15.41 31.16
N THR A 63 -13.41 14.43 31.32
CA THR A 63 -14.07 14.14 32.60
C THR A 63 -13.24 13.21 33.49
N GLY A 64 -12.06 12.77 33.04
CA GLY A 64 -11.24 11.79 33.76
C GLY A 64 -11.74 10.34 33.65
N ASN A 65 -12.66 10.06 32.72
CA ASN A 65 -13.18 8.71 32.45
C ASN A 65 -12.33 7.90 31.44
N GLY A 66 -11.24 8.49 30.92
CA GLY A 66 -10.35 7.87 29.94
C GLY A 66 -10.69 8.16 28.47
N TYR A 67 -11.79 8.88 28.21
CA TYR A 67 -12.17 9.35 26.87
C TYR A 67 -11.92 10.86 26.74
N TYR A 68 -11.65 11.30 25.51
CA TYR A 68 -11.31 12.69 25.18
C TYR A 68 -12.05 13.11 23.92
N GLY A 69 -12.35 14.40 23.82
CA GLY A 69 -13.19 14.94 22.77
C GLY A 69 -14.41 15.52 23.42
#